data_AF-A0A9P5BIF9-F1
#
_entry.id   AF-A0A9P5BIF9-F1
#
_cell.length_a   1.000
_cell.length_b   1.000
_cell.length_c   1.000
_cell.angle_alpha   90.00
_cell.angle_beta   90.00
_cell.angle_gamma   90.00
#
_symmetry.space_group_name_H-M   'P 1'
#
loop_
_entity.id
_entity.type
_entity.pdbx_description
1 polymer ?
#
loop_
_entity_poly.entity_id
_entity_poly.type
_entity_poly.pdbx_seq_one_letter_code
_entity_poly.pdbx_strand_id
1 'polypeptide(L)'
;MSGPNVSVIFVCIWSTVAPDCNLREPESTYNVRLRYGLKVKIKALEQFYAENEDYGFKIHDSLSGSLYDHAINFKADFDILGEKNSLQKVAIQPTVEKYKWSDGETRYTMKAVKSFIKTEDDGKINWSPNGGAMCAVVNKDEKNPYGETQDTESYQVTSGVAYLTVKDSSITGNASHHTTHHLYVTRQKDNETYAAGAYNSLTSEDPQVDFNKYFNGESLDQEEIVVWFNLGMHHMPHTGDLPNTVFSTAHSSMLIEPMNYLLGDPSQASSQQVLIKTTDGKPEITRYGAKEATCPVDMAQLNPDLSSYSNSVSVMKCPFDGSKPDRARSIMQRWTWKISES
;
A
#
# COMPACT_ATOMS: atom_id res chain seq x y z
N MET A 1 -16.83 20.86 -18.48
CA MET A 1 -15.74 20.16 -19.18
C MET A 1 -15.25 19.06 -18.26
N SER A 2 -15.57 17.81 -18.57
CA SER A 2 -15.24 16.64 -17.75
C SER A 2 -13.77 16.28 -17.94
N GLY A 3 -12.97 16.36 -16.87
CA GLY A 3 -11.59 15.88 -16.85
C GLY A 3 -11.48 14.36 -17.09
N PRO A 4 -10.27 13.84 -17.31
CA PRO A 4 -10.07 12.40 -17.51
C PRO A 4 -10.50 11.63 -16.26
N ASN A 5 -11.45 10.70 -16.42
CA ASN A 5 -11.86 9.78 -15.36
C ASN A 5 -10.74 8.75 -15.14
N VAL A 6 -9.87 8.99 -14.17
CA VAL A 6 -8.96 7.96 -13.64
C VAL A 6 -9.78 7.04 -12.75
N SER A 7 -10.00 5.79 -13.19
CA SER A 7 -10.62 4.76 -12.35
C SER A 7 -9.52 4.00 -11.63
N VAL A 8 -9.24 4.38 -10.38
CA VAL A 8 -8.37 3.61 -9.49
C VAL A 8 -9.21 2.46 -8.93
N ILE A 9 -8.90 1.23 -9.33
CA ILE A 9 -9.50 0.04 -8.74
C ILE A 9 -8.59 -0.42 -7.61
N PHE A 10 -9.02 -0.16 -6.37
CA PHE A 10 -8.43 -0.81 -5.21
C PHE A 10 -8.89 -2.26 -5.20
N VAL A 11 -7.95 -3.18 -5.43
CA VAL A 11 -8.22 -4.60 -5.19
C VAL A 11 -7.72 -4.90 -3.79
N CYS A 12 -8.55 -4.62 -2.78
CA CYS A 12 -8.43 -5.36 -1.54
C CYS A 12 -8.90 -6.78 -1.84
N ILE A 13 -7.95 -7.71 -1.93
CA ILE A 13 -8.29 -9.13 -1.99
C ILE A 13 -8.75 -9.52 -0.59
N TRP A 14 -10.06 -9.52 -0.40
CA TRP A 14 -10.72 -10.28 0.65
C TRP A 14 -11.10 -11.62 0.03
N SER A 15 -10.66 -12.74 0.60
CA SER A 15 -11.24 -14.05 0.28
C SER A 15 -12.62 -14.11 0.92
N THR A 16 -13.63 -13.50 0.30
CA THR A 16 -15.02 -13.77 0.67
C THR A 16 -15.51 -15.00 -0.09
N VAL A 17 -15.71 -16.09 0.64
CA VAL A 17 -16.53 -17.24 0.18
C VAL A 17 -17.97 -16.75 -0.01
N ALA A 18 -18.63 -17.22 -1.06
CA ALA A 18 -19.95 -16.77 -1.50
C ALA A 18 -21.01 -16.75 -0.37
N PRO A 19 -21.94 -15.77 -0.37
CA PRO A 19 -22.88 -15.52 0.74
C PRO A 19 -23.96 -16.60 0.94
N ASP A 20 -24.13 -17.54 0.00
CA ASP A 20 -25.26 -18.48 0.01
C ASP A 20 -24.94 -19.86 0.61
N CYS A 21 -23.71 -20.09 1.07
CA CYS A 21 -23.39 -21.28 1.87
C CYS A 21 -23.00 -20.81 3.27
N ASN A 22 -23.77 -21.23 4.29
CA ASN A 22 -23.64 -20.88 5.72
C ASN A 22 -22.21 -21.07 6.30
N LEU A 23 -21.28 -20.22 5.89
CA LEU A 23 -19.90 -20.12 6.34
C LEU A 23 -19.69 -18.67 6.78
N ARG A 24 -20.35 -18.30 7.88
CA ARG A 24 -19.94 -17.13 8.68
C ARG A 24 -18.87 -17.60 9.65
N GLU A 25 -17.60 -17.56 9.24
CA GLU A 25 -16.49 -17.50 10.19
C GLU A 25 -15.44 -16.49 9.68
N PRO A 26 -14.84 -15.69 10.59
CA PRO A 26 -13.86 -14.68 10.21
C PRO A 26 -12.54 -15.35 9.82
N GLU A 27 -12.11 -15.19 8.58
CA GLU A 27 -10.73 -15.48 8.19
C GLU A 27 -9.80 -14.51 8.95
N SER A 28 -8.91 -15.04 9.80
CA SER A 28 -8.11 -14.27 10.77
C SER A 28 -6.70 -13.91 10.30
N THR A 29 -6.47 -13.83 8.98
CA THR A 29 -5.21 -13.31 8.43
C THR A 29 -5.45 -11.94 7.80
N TYR A 30 -5.26 -10.87 8.57
CA TYR A 30 -5.33 -9.50 8.07
C TYR A 30 -4.05 -9.15 7.30
N ASN A 31 -3.93 -9.65 6.08
CA ASN A 31 -2.97 -9.09 5.13
C ASN A 31 -3.65 -7.92 4.43
N VAL A 32 -3.45 -6.69 4.93
CA VAL A 32 -3.79 -5.51 4.13
C VAL A 32 -2.70 -5.36 3.07
N ARG A 33 -2.86 -6.14 2.01
CA ARG A 33 -2.06 -5.94 0.81
C ARG A 33 -2.75 -4.87 -0.02
N LEU A 34 -2.22 -3.65 0.05
CA LEU A 34 -2.61 -2.60 -0.88
C LEU A 34 -1.99 -2.95 -2.23
N ARG A 35 -2.70 -3.81 -2.98
CA ARG A 35 -2.43 -4.05 -4.39
C ARG A 35 -3.27 -3.05 -5.17
N TYR A 36 -2.56 -2.14 -5.79
CA TYR A 36 -3.15 -1.33 -6.82
C TYR A 36 -2.79 -1.97 -8.17
N GLY A 37 -3.84 -2.30 -8.92
CA GLY A 37 -3.74 -2.48 -10.36
C GLY A 37 -4.21 -1.19 -11.01
N LEU A 38 -3.36 -0.53 -11.78
CA LEU A 38 -3.80 0.64 -12.52
C LEU A 38 -4.53 0.22 -13.77
N LYS A 39 -5.84 0.51 -13.86
CA LYS A 39 -6.49 0.58 -15.16
C LYS A 39 -6.19 1.95 -15.73
N VAL A 40 -5.00 2.06 -16.31
CA VAL A 40 -4.74 3.09 -17.30
C VAL A 40 -5.65 2.76 -18.48
N LYS A 41 -6.84 3.33 -18.49
CA LYS A 41 -7.34 3.96 -19.72
C LYS A 41 -6.83 5.40 -19.74
N ILE A 42 -5.55 5.60 -19.41
CA ILE A 42 -4.90 6.78 -19.96
C ILE A 42 -4.94 6.45 -21.46
N LYS A 43 -5.44 7.38 -22.28
CA LYS A 43 -4.68 7.61 -23.51
C LYS A 43 -3.30 7.96 -22.97
N ALA A 44 -2.45 6.94 -22.74
CA ALA A 44 -1.04 7.12 -22.47
C ALA A 44 -0.63 8.20 -23.45
N LEU A 45 0.15 9.19 -23.00
CA LEU A 45 0.68 10.21 -23.89
C LEU A 45 1.64 9.50 -24.83
N GLU A 46 1.09 8.72 -25.76
CA GLU A 46 1.78 8.10 -26.86
C GLU A 46 2.14 9.28 -27.75
N GLN A 47 3.43 9.47 -27.90
CA GLN A 47 3.95 10.53 -28.72
C GLN A 47 4.20 10.00 -30.12
N PHE A 48 4.20 10.92 -31.07
CA PHE A 48 4.64 10.61 -32.42
C PHE A 48 6.11 10.16 -32.37
N TYR A 49 6.45 9.11 -33.12
CA TYR A 49 7.76 8.45 -32.96
C TYR A 49 8.99 9.29 -33.34
N ALA A 50 8.84 10.28 -34.22
CA ALA A 50 9.99 10.97 -34.82
C ALA A 50 10.96 11.54 -33.77
N GLU A 51 12.22 11.12 -33.85
CA GLU A 51 13.34 11.60 -33.02
C GLU A 51 13.12 11.38 -31.51
N ASN A 52 12.43 10.29 -31.12
CA ASN A 52 12.07 9.99 -29.74
C ASN A 52 12.77 8.75 -29.16
N GLU A 53 13.89 8.31 -29.75
CA GLU A 53 14.59 7.05 -29.41
C GLU A 53 15.04 6.97 -27.94
N ASP A 54 15.47 8.11 -27.37
CA ASP A 54 15.96 8.17 -25.99
C ASP A 54 14.83 8.20 -24.94
N TYR A 55 13.59 8.44 -25.36
CA TYR A 55 12.44 8.67 -24.48
C TYR A 55 11.33 7.62 -24.63
N GLY A 56 11.52 6.59 -25.46
CA GLY A 56 10.52 5.55 -25.64
C GLY A 56 10.82 4.57 -26.76
N PHE A 57 10.15 3.42 -26.75
CA PHE A 57 10.26 2.44 -27.83
C PHE A 57 9.34 2.82 -29.00
N LYS A 58 9.72 2.48 -30.24
CA LYS A 58 8.77 2.45 -31.36
C LYS A 58 7.85 1.25 -31.20
N ILE A 59 6.57 1.47 -30.87
CA ILE A 59 5.61 0.39 -30.58
C ILE A 59 4.57 0.19 -31.68
N HIS A 60 4.49 1.10 -32.66
CA HIS A 60 3.70 0.95 -33.89
C HIS A 60 4.30 1.82 -35.02
N ASP A 61 3.72 1.77 -36.23
CA ASP A 61 4.17 2.48 -37.46
C ASP A 61 4.70 3.90 -37.23
N SER A 62 4.02 4.70 -36.41
CA SER A 62 4.39 6.08 -36.07
C SER A 62 4.21 6.41 -34.59
N LEU A 63 4.17 5.39 -33.73
CA LEU A 63 3.81 5.51 -32.32
C LEU A 63 5.00 5.18 -31.42
N SER A 64 5.30 6.08 -30.48
CA SER A 64 6.26 5.84 -29.40
C SER A 64 5.55 5.54 -28.09
N GLY A 65 6.02 4.50 -27.39
CA GLY A 65 5.70 4.24 -25.99
C GLY A 65 6.56 5.12 -25.11
N SER A 66 6.10 6.35 -24.85
CA SER A 66 6.85 7.34 -24.06
C SER A 66 7.10 6.88 -22.63
N LEU A 67 8.31 7.11 -22.12
CA LEU A 67 8.73 6.87 -20.74
C LEU A 67 8.04 7.84 -19.78
N TYR A 68 7.48 7.32 -18.69
CA TYR A 68 6.92 8.13 -17.61
C TYR A 68 6.93 7.39 -16.27
N ASP A 69 6.78 8.15 -15.19
CA ASP A 69 6.63 7.62 -13.83
C ASP A 69 5.18 7.68 -13.38
N HIS A 70 4.72 6.61 -12.75
CA HIS A 70 3.59 6.68 -11.84
C HIS A 70 4.09 6.84 -10.41
N ALA A 71 3.56 7.83 -9.69
CA ALA A 71 3.75 7.98 -8.25
C ALA A 71 2.42 8.36 -7.61
N ILE A 72 1.98 7.56 -6.65
CA ILE A 72 0.66 7.68 -6.00
C ILE A 72 0.89 7.68 -4.50
N ASN A 73 0.50 8.78 -3.86
CA ASN A 73 0.70 8.97 -2.43
C ASN A 73 -0.50 8.51 -1.62
N PHE A 74 -0.21 7.90 -0.49
CA PHE A 74 -1.17 7.42 0.49
C PHE A 74 -0.85 8.04 1.84
N LYS A 75 -1.90 8.48 2.56
CA LYS A 75 -1.83 8.82 3.98
C LYS A 75 -2.19 7.58 4.79
N ALA A 76 -1.33 7.18 5.72
CA ALA A 76 -1.63 6.17 6.72
C ALA A 76 -1.37 6.75 8.12
N ASP A 77 -2.47 6.93 8.85
CA ASP A 77 -2.53 7.54 10.17
C ASP A 77 -2.63 6.39 11.17
N PHE A 78 -1.54 6.10 11.89
CA PHE A 78 -1.43 4.91 12.72
C PHE A 78 -1.47 5.27 14.20
N ASP A 79 -2.44 4.67 14.91
CA ASP A 79 -2.62 4.82 16.36
C ASP A 79 -2.33 3.48 17.06
N ILE A 80 -1.07 3.07 17.04
CA ILE A 80 -0.63 1.80 17.60
C ILE A 80 -0.72 1.85 19.13
N LEU A 81 -1.72 1.16 19.69
CA LEU A 81 -2.00 1.18 21.13
C LEU A 81 -2.12 2.61 21.68
N GLY A 82 -2.70 3.50 20.88
CA GLY A 82 -2.82 4.93 21.17
C GLY A 82 -2.02 5.81 20.20
N GLU A 83 -2.22 7.12 20.30
CA GLU A 83 -1.68 8.12 19.36
C GLU A 83 -0.15 8.29 19.49
N LYS A 84 0.45 8.04 20.66
CA LYS A 84 1.87 8.31 20.89
C LYS A 84 2.77 7.22 20.33
N ASN A 85 3.30 7.44 19.15
CA ASN A 85 4.03 6.46 18.39
C ASN A 85 5.42 6.97 17.95
N SER A 86 6.21 6.08 17.37
CA SER A 86 7.56 6.39 16.87
C SER A 86 7.89 5.47 15.71
N LEU A 87 8.65 5.98 14.73
CA LEU A 87 9.12 5.15 13.65
C LEU A 87 10.47 4.49 14.03
N GLN A 88 10.45 3.18 14.26
CA GLN A 88 11.65 2.36 14.42
C GLN A 88 12.19 1.94 13.06
N LYS A 89 13.51 1.94 12.91
CA LYS A 89 14.22 1.34 11.79
C LYS A 89 15.13 0.22 12.29
N VAL A 90 15.05 -0.94 11.67
CA VAL A 90 15.93 -2.08 11.95
C VAL A 90 16.75 -2.37 10.70
N ALA A 91 18.01 -1.97 10.69
CA ALA A 91 18.91 -2.20 9.56
C ALA A 91 19.69 -3.51 9.73
N ILE A 92 19.79 -4.32 8.69
CA ILE A 92 20.61 -5.53 8.64
C ILE A 92 21.92 -5.18 7.94
N GLN A 93 23.02 -5.21 8.69
CA GLN A 93 24.32 -4.76 8.21
C GLN A 93 25.37 -5.86 8.31
N PRO A 94 26.26 -6.01 7.30
CA PRO A 94 27.40 -6.90 7.43
C PRO A 94 28.36 -6.36 8.50
N THR A 95 28.95 -7.27 9.26
CA THR A 95 29.95 -6.94 10.27
C THR A 95 30.99 -8.06 10.39
N VAL A 96 32.09 -7.74 11.07
CA VAL A 96 33.20 -8.65 11.31
C VAL A 96 33.40 -8.74 12.82
N GLU A 97 33.19 -9.93 13.38
CA GLU A 97 33.07 -10.13 14.82
C GLU A 97 33.97 -11.25 15.32
N LYS A 98 34.35 -11.15 16.60
CA LYS A 98 34.92 -12.27 17.35
C LYS A 98 33.96 -12.66 18.46
N TYR A 99 33.61 -13.93 18.53
CA TYR A 99 32.70 -14.45 19.53
C TYR A 99 33.47 -15.13 20.66
N LYS A 100 32.88 -15.19 21.86
CA LYS A 100 33.50 -15.86 23.02
C LYS A 100 33.83 -17.33 22.75
N TRP A 101 33.04 -17.98 21.89
CA TRP A 101 33.20 -19.37 21.49
C TRP A 101 34.07 -19.55 20.24
N SER A 102 34.57 -18.47 19.62
CA SER A 102 35.34 -18.57 18.38
C SER A 102 36.84 -18.71 18.61
N ASP A 103 37.32 -18.84 19.85
CA ASP A 103 38.73 -19.07 20.19
C ASP A 103 39.72 -18.10 19.50
N GLY A 104 39.30 -16.84 19.35
CA GLY A 104 40.10 -15.79 18.72
C GLY A 104 39.92 -15.66 17.20
N GLU A 105 39.21 -16.59 16.57
CA GLU A 105 38.88 -16.57 15.15
C GLU A 105 37.82 -15.51 14.83
N THR A 106 38.02 -14.85 13.70
CA THR A 106 37.12 -13.81 13.19
C THR A 106 36.02 -14.42 12.32
N ARG A 107 34.79 -13.92 12.46
CA ARG A 107 33.64 -14.31 11.63
C ARG A 107 33.09 -13.10 10.88
N TYR A 108 32.95 -13.26 9.57
CA TYR A 108 32.17 -12.37 8.73
C TYR A 108 30.70 -12.77 8.86
N THR A 109 29.86 -11.84 9.29
CA THR A 109 28.49 -12.11 9.69
C THR A 109 27.64 -10.85 9.51
N MET A 110 26.47 -10.79 10.14
CA MET A 110 25.57 -9.65 10.08
C MET A 110 25.01 -9.33 11.47
N LYS A 111 24.57 -8.08 11.66
CA LYS A 111 23.87 -7.61 12.85
C LYS A 111 22.63 -6.81 12.48
N ALA A 112 21.62 -6.90 13.35
CA ALA A 112 20.51 -5.97 13.37
C ALA A 112 20.91 -4.71 14.16
N VAL A 113 20.78 -3.54 13.53
CA VAL A 113 21.01 -2.23 14.12
C VAL A 113 19.66 -1.54 14.25
N LYS A 114 19.13 -1.49 15.47
CA LYS A 114 17.86 -0.83 15.79
C LYS A 114 18.11 0.67 16.04
N SER A 115 17.32 1.53 15.40
CA SER A 115 17.33 2.98 15.60
C SER A 115 15.92 3.55 15.47
N PHE A 116 15.76 4.86 15.76
CA PHE A 116 14.50 5.58 15.60
C PHE A 116 14.70 6.80 14.69
N ILE A 117 13.70 7.10 13.87
CA ILE A 117 13.59 8.38 13.17
C ILE A 117 12.95 9.35 14.16
N LYS A 118 13.72 10.35 14.59
CA LYS A 118 13.35 11.18 15.76
C LYS A 118 12.72 12.50 15.41
N THR A 119 12.98 13.03 14.22
CA THR A 119 12.47 14.33 13.77
C THR A 119 12.08 14.26 12.30
N GLU A 120 11.27 15.21 11.87
CA GLU A 120 10.86 15.35 10.46
C GLU A 120 12.04 15.61 9.50
N ASP A 121 13.17 16.12 10.00
CA ASP A 121 14.38 16.31 9.19
C ASP A 121 14.89 14.99 8.58
N ASP A 122 14.76 13.90 9.35
CA ASP A 122 15.06 12.53 8.91
C ASP A 122 13.80 11.80 8.40
N GLY A 123 12.67 12.50 8.31
CA GLY A 123 11.35 11.96 8.02
C GLY A 123 11.13 11.60 6.55
N LYS A 124 12.04 11.95 5.62
CA LYS A 124 11.95 11.61 4.18
C LYS A 124 12.82 10.39 3.87
N ILE A 125 12.20 9.26 3.54
CA ILE A 125 12.84 7.94 3.59
C ILE A 125 12.75 7.23 2.24
N ASN A 126 13.89 6.68 1.80
CA ASN A 126 13.96 5.74 0.70
C ASN A 126 14.25 4.33 1.19
N TRP A 127 13.67 3.34 0.53
CA TRP A 127 13.93 1.94 0.85
C TRP A 127 15.41 1.60 0.70
N SER A 128 15.90 0.80 1.64
CA SER A 128 17.31 0.43 1.66
C SER A 128 17.64 -0.52 0.51
N PRO A 129 18.82 -0.40 -0.12
CA PRO A 129 19.29 -1.37 -1.09
C PRO A 129 19.22 -2.79 -0.53
N ASN A 130 18.91 -3.77 -1.39
CA ASN A 130 18.80 -5.19 -1.01
C ASN A 130 17.74 -5.46 0.08
N GLY A 131 16.77 -4.57 0.30
CA GLY A 131 15.81 -4.71 1.41
C GLY A 131 16.49 -4.72 2.78
N GLY A 132 17.68 -4.11 2.90
CA GLY A 132 18.53 -4.22 4.09
C GLY A 132 18.03 -3.46 5.33
N ALA A 133 16.79 -2.98 5.34
CA ALA A 133 16.19 -2.39 6.52
C ALA A 133 14.67 -2.58 6.53
N MET A 134 14.14 -2.75 7.72
CA MET A 134 12.70 -2.73 8.03
C MET A 134 12.38 -1.43 8.76
N CYS A 135 11.19 -0.89 8.53
CA CYS A 135 10.65 0.21 9.33
C CYS A 135 9.37 -0.25 9.99
N ALA A 136 9.11 0.19 11.22
CA ALA A 136 7.89 -0.13 11.96
C ALA A 136 7.40 1.07 12.77
N VAL A 137 6.09 1.27 12.86
CA VAL A 137 5.50 2.21 13.82
C VAL A 137 5.32 1.49 15.15
N VAL A 138 5.74 2.13 16.25
CA VAL A 138 5.83 1.48 17.56
C VAL A 138 5.37 2.41 18.66
N ASN A 139 4.78 1.87 19.71
CA ASN A 139 4.52 2.60 20.95
C ASN A 139 5.57 2.20 21.99
N LYS A 140 6.49 3.11 22.34
CA LYS A 140 7.63 2.81 23.22
C LYS A 140 7.21 2.47 24.65
N ASP A 141 6.07 2.98 25.11
CA ASP A 141 5.55 2.77 26.46
C ASP A 141 4.89 1.38 26.61
N GLU A 142 4.45 0.79 25.49
CA GLU A 142 3.83 -0.53 25.46
C GLU A 142 4.87 -1.61 25.12
N LYS A 143 5.11 -2.54 26.06
CA LYS A 143 6.05 -3.67 25.89
C LYS A 143 5.30 -4.99 25.85
N ASN A 144 5.75 -5.91 25.00
CA ASN A 144 5.27 -7.28 25.06
C ASN A 144 5.87 -8.00 26.29
N PRO A 145 5.41 -9.21 26.65
CA PRO A 145 5.94 -9.95 27.79
C PRO A 145 7.45 -10.29 27.73
N TYR A 146 8.09 -10.09 26.58
CA TYR A 146 9.52 -10.31 26.36
C TYR A 146 10.35 -9.03 26.44
N GLY A 147 9.72 -7.88 26.75
CA GLY A 147 10.38 -6.58 26.89
C GLY A 147 10.73 -5.88 25.58
N GLU A 148 10.33 -6.45 24.44
CA GLU A 148 10.37 -5.75 23.16
C GLU A 148 9.20 -4.77 23.10
N THR A 149 9.42 -3.65 22.42
CA THR A 149 8.33 -2.70 22.14
C THR A 149 7.21 -3.44 21.39
N GLN A 150 5.96 -3.26 21.80
CA GLN A 150 4.84 -3.72 20.99
C GLN A 150 4.82 -2.84 19.74
N ASP A 151 5.47 -3.35 18.70
CA ASP A 151 5.43 -2.75 17.38
C ASP A 151 4.11 -3.18 16.75
N THR A 152 3.42 -2.31 16.00
CA THR A 152 2.55 -2.82 14.94
C THR A 152 2.86 -2.10 13.67
N GLU A 153 2.93 -2.92 12.63
CA GLU A 153 3.10 -2.52 11.25
C GLU A 153 4.55 -2.33 10.87
N SER A 154 5.23 -3.45 10.63
CA SER A 154 6.43 -3.41 9.79
C SER A 154 5.99 -3.15 8.35
N TYR A 155 6.61 -2.15 7.72
CA TYR A 155 6.41 -1.84 6.32
C TYR A 155 7.42 -2.65 5.51
N GLN A 156 6.88 -3.57 4.71
CA GLN A 156 7.70 -4.33 3.77
C GLN A 156 7.26 -4.02 2.34
N VAL A 157 8.24 -3.72 1.51
CA VAL A 157 8.05 -3.65 0.06
C VAL A 157 7.83 -5.06 -0.45
N THR A 158 6.67 -5.33 -1.05
CA THR A 158 6.34 -6.67 -1.56
C THR A 158 6.21 -6.73 -3.08
N SER A 159 6.16 -5.57 -3.76
CA SER A 159 6.32 -5.47 -5.21
C SER A 159 6.79 -4.06 -5.58
N GLY A 160 7.46 -3.93 -6.73
CA GLY A 160 8.13 -2.73 -7.22
C GLY A 160 7.46 -1.43 -6.80
N VAL A 161 8.18 -0.64 -6.02
CA VAL A 161 7.80 0.71 -5.60
C VAL A 161 8.79 1.67 -6.22
N ALA A 162 8.30 2.79 -6.70
CA ALA A 162 9.09 3.87 -7.25
C ALA A 162 8.56 5.20 -6.73
N TYR A 163 9.44 6.17 -6.65
CA TYR A 163 9.11 7.59 -6.52
C TYR A 163 9.50 8.29 -7.83
N LEU A 164 9.19 9.58 -7.94
CA LEU A 164 9.46 10.36 -9.13
C LEU A 164 10.98 10.43 -9.41
N THR A 165 11.38 10.01 -10.61
CA THR A 165 12.78 10.04 -11.08
C THR A 165 13.25 11.46 -11.34
N VAL A 166 12.36 12.28 -11.93
CA VAL A 166 12.64 13.68 -12.27
C VAL A 166 12.83 14.49 -11.00
N LYS A 167 13.99 15.12 -10.86
CA LYS A 167 14.31 16.06 -9.77
C LYS A 167 14.08 17.48 -10.25
N ASP A 168 13.61 18.35 -9.34
CA ASP A 168 13.45 19.78 -9.58
C ASP A 168 12.70 20.09 -10.89
N SER A 169 11.61 19.34 -11.13
CA SER A 169 10.78 19.44 -12.33
C SER A 169 10.22 20.84 -12.49
N SER A 170 10.54 21.50 -13.60
CA SER A 170 9.99 22.82 -13.96
C SER A 170 8.50 22.79 -14.33
N ILE A 171 7.93 21.60 -14.53
CA ILE A 171 6.50 21.44 -14.87
C ILE A 171 5.67 21.30 -13.60
N THR A 172 6.13 20.49 -12.65
CA THR A 172 5.38 20.21 -11.43
C THR A 172 5.78 21.12 -10.27
N GLY A 173 6.98 21.70 -10.28
CA GLY A 173 7.46 22.60 -9.23
C GLY A 173 7.20 22.05 -7.84
N ASN A 174 6.62 22.88 -6.99
CA ASN A 174 6.27 22.56 -5.61
C ASN A 174 5.01 21.66 -5.48
N ALA A 175 4.21 21.52 -6.54
CA ALA A 175 2.94 20.78 -6.50
C ALA A 175 3.10 19.26 -6.31
N SER A 176 4.28 18.71 -6.58
CA SER A 176 4.56 17.27 -6.51
C SER A 176 5.58 16.88 -5.44
N HIS A 177 5.83 17.72 -4.42
CA HIS A 177 6.82 17.39 -3.39
C HIS A 177 6.56 16.07 -2.64
N HIS A 178 5.29 15.63 -2.58
CA HIS A 178 4.86 14.36 -1.99
C HIS A 178 5.26 13.11 -2.77
N THR A 179 5.86 13.23 -3.96
CA THR A 179 6.25 12.08 -4.81
C THR A 179 7.76 11.87 -4.91
N THR A 180 8.56 12.57 -4.12
CA THR A 180 10.04 12.64 -4.24
C THR A 180 10.80 11.54 -3.49
N HIS A 181 10.14 10.81 -2.59
CA HIS A 181 10.71 9.74 -1.77
C HIS A 181 9.74 8.57 -1.70
N HIS A 182 10.19 7.39 -1.29
CA HIS A 182 9.31 6.24 -1.13
C HIS A 182 8.33 6.41 0.03
N LEU A 183 8.78 6.95 1.15
CA LEU A 183 8.02 7.08 2.38
C LEU A 183 8.39 8.38 3.09
N TYR A 184 7.44 8.90 3.85
CA TYR A 184 7.57 10.07 4.68
C TYR A 184 6.94 9.82 6.04
N VAL A 185 7.46 10.47 7.07
CA VAL A 185 6.82 10.55 8.39
C VAL A 185 6.77 12.00 8.82
N THR A 186 5.58 12.45 9.23
CA THR A 186 5.33 13.78 9.79
C THR A 186 4.60 13.65 11.09
N ARG A 187 4.61 14.69 11.92
CA ARG A 187 3.69 14.78 13.05
C ARG A 187 2.27 14.99 12.51
N GLN A 188 1.28 14.41 13.18
CA GLN A 188 -0.12 14.64 12.83
C GLN A 188 -0.50 16.10 13.11
N LYS A 189 -1.22 16.72 12.16
CA LYS A 189 -1.95 17.96 12.36
C LYS A 189 -3.26 17.97 11.58
N ASP A 190 -4.31 18.53 12.19
CA ASP A 190 -5.63 18.66 11.54
C ASP A 190 -5.59 19.52 10.27
N ASN A 191 -4.69 20.51 10.20
CA ASN A 191 -4.51 21.39 9.04
C ASN A 191 -3.62 20.79 7.94
N GLU A 192 -3.08 19.59 8.14
CA GLU A 192 -2.23 18.85 7.19
C GLU A 192 -2.96 17.59 6.68
N THR A 193 -4.22 17.76 6.26
CA THR A 193 -5.12 16.64 5.94
C THR A 193 -4.71 15.85 4.69
N TYR A 194 -4.13 16.52 3.69
CA TYR A 194 -3.83 15.96 2.37
C TYR A 194 -2.37 16.22 1.97
N ALA A 195 -1.77 15.33 1.19
CA ALA A 195 -0.43 15.57 0.63
C ALA A 195 -0.44 16.45 -0.64
N ALA A 196 -1.61 16.67 -1.24
CA ALA A 196 -1.82 17.51 -2.41
C ALA A 196 -3.26 18.06 -2.44
N GLY A 197 -3.42 19.27 -3.02
CA GLY A 197 -4.72 19.87 -3.29
C GLY A 197 -5.25 19.53 -4.68
N ALA A 198 -6.57 19.58 -4.86
CA ALA A 198 -7.23 19.29 -6.13
C ALA A 198 -6.81 20.27 -7.26
N TYR A 199 -6.35 21.47 -6.91
CA TYR A 199 -5.92 22.50 -7.85
C TYR A 199 -4.41 22.75 -7.83
N ASN A 200 -3.62 21.90 -7.17
CA ASN A 200 -2.16 22.02 -7.13
C ASN A 200 -1.52 22.16 -8.52
N SER A 201 -2.06 21.44 -9.52
CA SER A 201 -1.54 21.47 -10.89
C SER A 201 -1.78 22.78 -11.63
N LEU A 202 -2.65 23.66 -11.13
CA LEU A 202 -2.92 24.96 -11.75
C LEU A 202 -1.86 26.02 -11.38
N THR A 203 -1.19 25.86 -10.24
CA THR A 203 -0.15 26.77 -9.74
C THR A 203 1.01 25.97 -9.16
N SER A 204 1.84 25.38 -10.03
CA SER A 204 2.97 24.52 -9.63
C SER A 204 3.97 25.19 -8.67
N GLU A 205 4.20 26.49 -8.82
CA GLU A 205 5.14 27.27 -7.99
C GLU A 205 4.56 27.67 -6.63
N ASP A 206 3.25 27.84 -6.53
CA ASP A 206 2.54 28.18 -5.29
C ASP A 206 1.23 27.38 -5.19
N PRO A 207 1.35 26.06 -4.93
CA PRO A 207 0.21 25.17 -4.91
C PRO A 207 -0.63 25.38 -3.63
N GLN A 208 -1.90 24.94 -3.67
CA GLN A 208 -2.76 24.98 -2.48
C GLN A 208 -2.17 24.19 -1.30
N VAL A 209 -1.52 23.07 -1.60
CA VAL A 209 -0.78 22.26 -0.64
C VAL A 209 0.63 22.07 -1.17
N ASP A 210 1.60 22.62 -0.46
CA ASP A 210 3.01 22.31 -0.64
C ASP A 210 3.44 21.34 0.46
N PHE A 211 3.53 20.05 0.11
CA PHE A 211 3.84 18.98 1.06
C PHE A 211 5.21 19.16 1.73
N ASN A 212 6.14 19.87 1.10
CA ASN A 212 7.45 20.09 1.71
C ASN A 212 7.37 20.98 2.96
N LYS A 213 6.31 21.79 3.11
CA LYS A 213 6.08 22.63 4.28
C LYS A 213 5.71 21.84 5.54
N TYR A 214 5.34 20.55 5.40
CA TYR A 214 5.03 19.71 6.56
C TYR A 214 6.29 19.33 7.33
N PHE A 215 7.46 19.38 6.71
CA PHE A 215 8.74 19.06 7.35
C PHE A 215 9.37 20.33 7.91
N ASN A 216 9.09 20.60 9.19
CA ASN A 216 9.51 21.82 9.87
C ASN A 216 10.41 21.55 11.09
N GLY A 217 10.88 20.30 11.23
CA GLY A 217 11.81 19.86 12.27
C GLY A 217 11.13 19.38 13.55
N GLU A 218 9.83 19.12 13.52
CA GLU A 218 9.11 18.60 14.68
C GLU A 218 9.60 17.22 15.13
N SER A 219 9.43 16.93 16.43
CA SER A 219 9.72 15.62 17.01
C SER A 219 8.73 14.58 16.49
N LEU A 220 9.25 13.38 16.22
CA LEU A 220 8.51 12.16 15.87
C LEU A 220 8.68 11.07 16.95
N ASP A 221 9.36 11.39 18.05
CA ASP A 221 9.60 10.46 19.15
C ASP A 221 8.47 10.51 20.18
N GLN A 222 7.65 9.47 20.22
CA GLN A 222 6.45 9.29 21.07
C GLN A 222 5.40 10.38 20.88
N GLU A 223 5.10 10.67 19.63
CA GLU A 223 4.12 11.65 19.17
C GLU A 223 3.08 10.98 18.25
N GLU A 224 1.96 11.66 17.99
CA GLU A 224 1.04 11.27 16.92
C GLU A 224 1.72 11.50 15.56
N ILE A 225 1.96 10.40 14.84
CA ILE A 225 2.71 10.43 13.58
C ILE A 225 1.88 9.88 12.43
N VAL A 226 2.06 10.51 11.28
CA VAL A 226 1.46 10.09 10.02
C VAL A 226 2.55 9.53 9.12
N VAL A 227 2.33 8.32 8.60
CA VAL A 227 3.17 7.74 7.55
C VAL A 227 2.54 8.04 6.20
N TRP A 228 3.27 8.72 5.33
CA TRP A 228 2.87 8.92 3.94
C TRP A 228 3.74 8.05 3.04
N PHE A 229 3.17 7.27 2.14
CA PHE A 229 3.97 6.39 1.30
C PHE A 229 3.54 6.45 -0.16
N ASN A 230 4.50 6.22 -1.05
CA ASN A 230 4.29 6.19 -2.48
C ASN A 230 4.29 4.75 -3.00
N LEU A 231 3.26 4.43 -3.78
CA LEU A 231 3.27 3.31 -4.71
C LEU A 231 3.48 3.85 -6.11
N GLY A 232 4.30 3.17 -6.90
CA GLY A 232 4.74 3.73 -8.17
C GLY A 232 5.46 2.74 -9.05
N MET A 233 5.69 3.14 -10.30
CA MET A 233 6.44 2.38 -11.28
C MET A 233 7.06 3.31 -12.33
N HIS A 234 8.23 2.92 -12.82
CA HIS A 234 8.77 3.46 -14.07
C HIS A 234 8.14 2.67 -15.22
N HIS A 235 7.42 3.35 -16.10
CA HIS A 235 6.78 2.71 -17.24
C HIS A 235 7.43 3.18 -18.52
N MET A 236 8.07 2.26 -19.22
CA MET A 236 8.49 2.41 -20.60
C MET A 236 7.60 1.50 -21.45
N PRO A 237 6.46 2.00 -21.98
CA PRO A 237 5.51 1.18 -22.68
C PRO A 237 6.14 0.46 -23.87
N HIS A 238 5.77 -0.81 -24.05
CA HIS A 238 6.24 -1.66 -25.13
C HIS A 238 5.05 -2.22 -25.93
N THR A 239 5.30 -3.04 -26.96
CA THR A 239 4.23 -3.58 -27.82
C THR A 239 3.17 -4.41 -27.09
N GLY A 240 3.48 -4.91 -25.89
CA GLY A 240 2.52 -5.64 -25.03
C GLY A 240 1.54 -4.73 -24.29
N ASP A 241 1.78 -3.42 -24.28
CA ASP A 241 0.84 -2.40 -23.80
C ASP A 241 -0.22 -2.04 -24.85
N LEU A 242 -0.16 -2.61 -26.06
CA LEU A 242 -1.20 -2.44 -27.07
C LEU A 242 -2.21 -3.60 -27.00
N PRO A 243 -3.53 -3.32 -26.99
CA PRO A 243 -4.17 -2.00 -27.01
C PRO A 243 -4.29 -1.35 -25.62
N ASN A 244 -3.98 -2.07 -24.54
CA ASN A 244 -3.96 -1.54 -23.19
C ASN A 244 -2.86 -2.21 -22.37
N THR A 245 -2.26 -1.44 -21.47
CA THR A 245 -1.42 -1.97 -20.39
C THR A 245 -2.16 -2.99 -19.54
N VAL A 246 -1.44 -4.04 -19.15
CA VAL A 246 -1.98 -5.17 -18.37
C VAL A 246 -1.63 -5.06 -16.89
N PHE A 247 -2.60 -5.38 -16.03
CA PHE A 247 -2.43 -5.35 -14.58
C PHE A 247 -1.42 -6.38 -14.04
N SER A 248 -1.17 -7.45 -14.79
CA SER A 248 -0.25 -8.51 -14.36
C SER A 248 1.17 -7.99 -14.15
N THR A 249 1.57 -6.96 -14.90
CA THR A 249 2.90 -6.35 -14.83
C THR A 249 2.87 -4.92 -14.28
N ALA A 250 1.80 -4.15 -14.56
CA ALA A 250 1.62 -2.81 -14.03
C ALA A 250 0.99 -2.84 -12.62
N HIS A 251 1.80 -3.18 -11.62
CA HIS A 251 1.37 -3.23 -10.23
C HIS A 251 2.46 -2.73 -9.27
N SER A 252 2.04 -2.16 -8.16
CA SER A 252 2.90 -1.74 -7.05
C SER A 252 2.19 -2.05 -5.73
N SER A 253 2.93 -2.47 -4.70
CA SER A 253 2.32 -2.82 -3.41
C SER A 253 3.27 -2.71 -2.23
N MET A 254 2.72 -2.24 -1.12
CA MET A 254 3.31 -2.31 0.21
C MET A 254 2.50 -3.30 1.07
N LEU A 255 3.18 -3.98 1.98
CA LEU A 255 2.56 -4.79 3.01
C LEU A 255 2.74 -4.10 4.36
N ILE A 256 1.66 -4.14 5.13
CA ILE A 256 1.57 -3.74 6.51
C ILE A 256 1.32 -5.02 7.31
N GLU A 257 2.22 -5.35 8.23
CA GLU A 257 2.13 -6.58 9.02
C GLU A 257 2.51 -6.40 10.49
N PRO A 258 1.85 -7.10 11.43
CA PRO A 258 2.24 -7.06 12.84
C PRO A 258 3.67 -7.57 13.04
N MET A 259 4.45 -6.88 13.88
CA MET A 259 5.79 -7.28 14.29
C MET A 259 5.85 -7.18 15.81
N ASN A 260 6.08 -8.25 16.55
CA ASN A 260 6.10 -8.23 18.04
C ASN A 260 4.81 -7.77 18.76
N TYR A 261 3.73 -7.46 18.05
CA TYR A 261 2.44 -7.06 18.63
C TYR A 261 1.74 -8.17 19.41
N LEU A 262 1.57 -9.31 18.73
CA LEU A 262 0.90 -10.48 19.27
C LEU A 262 1.94 -11.44 19.83
N LEU A 263 1.53 -12.29 20.76
CA LEU A 263 2.39 -13.33 21.34
C LEU A 263 2.78 -14.43 20.34
N GLY A 264 2.06 -14.51 19.22
CA GLY A 264 2.30 -15.49 18.18
C GLY A 264 1.48 -15.19 16.94
N ASP A 265 1.53 -16.12 16.00
CA ASP A 265 0.79 -16.02 14.75
C ASP A 265 -0.74 -16.08 15.00
N PRO A 266 -1.51 -15.01 14.70
CA PRO A 266 -2.96 -15.01 14.86
C PRO A 266 -3.68 -16.00 13.93
N SER A 267 -3.03 -16.46 12.85
CA SER A 267 -3.63 -17.42 11.92
C SER A 267 -3.92 -18.77 12.58
N GLN A 268 -3.24 -19.11 13.68
CA GLN A 268 -3.46 -20.35 14.42
C GLN A 268 -4.86 -20.45 15.05
N ALA A 269 -5.55 -19.32 15.25
CA ALA A 269 -6.92 -19.30 15.74
C ALA A 269 -7.94 -19.79 14.68
N SER A 270 -7.55 -19.90 13.41
CA SER A 270 -8.44 -20.31 12.33
C SER A 270 -8.86 -21.77 12.45
N SER A 271 -10.15 -22.06 12.25
CA SER A 271 -10.68 -23.43 12.11
C SER A 271 -10.31 -24.06 10.77
N GLN A 272 -9.93 -23.25 9.76
CA GLN A 272 -9.59 -23.67 8.40
C GLN A 272 -8.15 -24.20 8.30
N GLN A 273 -7.84 -25.19 9.14
CA GLN A 273 -6.54 -25.84 9.18
C GLN A 273 -6.70 -27.37 9.21
N VAL A 274 -5.68 -28.07 8.76
CA VAL A 274 -5.63 -29.53 8.76
C VAL A 274 -4.32 -30.00 9.37
N LEU A 275 -4.41 -30.94 10.30
CA LEU A 275 -3.27 -31.68 10.82
C LEU A 275 -3.35 -33.12 10.31
N ILE A 276 -2.31 -33.55 9.62
CA ILE A 276 -2.16 -34.93 9.16
C ILE A 276 -1.00 -35.54 9.95
N LYS A 277 -1.33 -36.51 10.81
CA LYS A 277 -0.34 -37.36 11.49
C LYS A 277 -0.26 -38.69 10.78
N THR A 278 0.90 -39.34 10.81
CA THR A 278 1.04 -40.70 10.27
C THR A 278 1.40 -41.64 11.41
N THR A 279 0.58 -42.66 11.63
CA THR A 279 0.81 -43.72 12.62
C THR A 279 0.69 -45.07 11.92
N ASP A 280 1.72 -45.92 12.05
CA ASP A 280 1.81 -47.23 11.38
C ASP A 280 1.57 -47.17 9.86
N GLY A 281 2.05 -46.11 9.21
CA GLY A 281 1.89 -45.90 7.77
C GLY A 281 0.49 -45.47 7.32
N LYS A 282 -0.43 -45.16 8.25
CA LYS A 282 -1.78 -44.66 7.96
C LYS A 282 -1.93 -43.20 8.39
N PRO A 283 -2.63 -42.35 7.60
CA PRO A 283 -2.89 -40.97 7.97
C PRO A 283 -4.04 -40.87 8.98
N GLU A 284 -3.80 -40.13 10.06
CA GLU A 284 -4.80 -39.61 10.99
C GLU A 284 -5.00 -38.11 10.69
N ILE A 285 -6.22 -37.75 10.28
CA ILE A 285 -6.54 -36.40 9.78
C ILE A 285 -7.43 -35.69 10.81
N THR A 286 -6.96 -34.56 11.34
CA THR A 286 -7.73 -33.66 12.22
C THR A 286 -8.02 -32.35 11.49
N ARG A 287 -9.29 -31.92 11.47
CA ARG A 287 -9.75 -30.74 10.70
C ARG A 287 -10.27 -29.58 11.55
N TYR A 288 -10.18 -29.67 12.88
CA TYR A 288 -10.48 -28.55 13.81
C TYR A 288 -11.80 -27.80 13.57
N GLY A 289 -12.82 -28.48 13.02
CA GLY A 289 -14.13 -27.89 12.72
C GLY A 289 -14.31 -27.37 11.28
N ALA A 290 -13.28 -27.40 10.42
CA ALA A 290 -13.41 -27.05 9.01
C ALA A 290 -14.49 -27.89 8.31
N LYS A 291 -15.42 -27.23 7.63
CA LYS A 291 -16.51 -27.85 6.89
C LYS A 291 -16.24 -27.80 5.40
N GLU A 292 -16.42 -28.93 4.73
CA GLU A 292 -16.37 -28.97 3.26
C GLU A 292 -17.66 -28.38 2.70
N ALA A 293 -17.54 -27.48 1.73
CA ALA A 293 -18.68 -26.96 1.00
C ALA A 293 -19.23 -28.04 0.05
N THR A 294 -20.50 -28.40 0.21
CA THR A 294 -21.20 -29.41 -0.60
C THR A 294 -22.36 -28.85 -1.42
N CYS A 295 -22.56 -27.52 -1.37
CA CYS A 295 -23.63 -26.82 -2.07
C CYS A 295 -23.32 -26.63 -3.57
N PRO A 296 -24.31 -26.77 -4.47
CA PRO A 296 -24.14 -26.36 -5.87
C PRO A 296 -24.00 -24.83 -5.93
N VAL A 297 -23.08 -24.34 -6.75
CA VAL A 297 -22.89 -22.92 -7.04
C VAL A 297 -23.50 -22.62 -8.40
N ASP A 298 -24.36 -21.60 -8.48
CA ASP A 298 -24.89 -21.13 -9.75
C ASP A 298 -23.83 -20.30 -10.48
N MET A 299 -23.21 -20.91 -11.49
CA MET A 299 -22.19 -20.26 -12.30
C MET A 299 -22.73 -19.10 -13.15
N ALA A 300 -24.05 -19.01 -13.36
CA ALA A 300 -24.65 -17.87 -14.05
C ALA A 300 -24.47 -16.55 -13.26
N GLN A 301 -24.32 -16.63 -11.94
CA GLN A 301 -24.05 -15.47 -11.09
C GLN A 301 -22.64 -14.88 -11.28
N LEU A 302 -21.70 -15.66 -11.83
CA LEU A 302 -20.32 -15.18 -12.08
C LEU A 302 -20.23 -14.23 -13.27
N ASN A 303 -21.22 -14.24 -14.17
CA ASN A 303 -21.31 -13.32 -15.29
C ASN A 303 -22.31 -12.21 -14.96
N PRO A 304 -21.86 -11.02 -14.55
CA PRO A 304 -22.78 -9.93 -14.25
C PRO A 304 -23.56 -9.53 -15.50
N ASP A 305 -24.86 -9.27 -15.35
CA ASP A 305 -25.66 -8.66 -16.41
C ASP A 305 -25.23 -7.19 -16.62
N LEU A 306 -24.48 -6.96 -17.70
CA LEU A 306 -23.97 -5.65 -18.07
C LEU A 306 -24.99 -4.79 -18.83
N SER A 307 -26.17 -5.33 -19.17
CA SER A 307 -27.20 -4.59 -19.92
C SER A 307 -27.71 -3.34 -19.18
N SER A 308 -27.61 -3.34 -17.86
CA SER A 308 -28.03 -2.24 -16.97
C SER A 308 -26.91 -1.25 -16.61
N TYR A 309 -25.73 -1.38 -17.25
CA TYR A 309 -24.58 -0.53 -16.95
C TYR A 309 -24.84 0.94 -17.35
N SER A 310 -24.65 1.85 -16.40
CA SER A 310 -24.69 3.30 -16.62
C SER A 310 -23.50 3.97 -15.95
N ASN A 311 -22.87 4.92 -16.65
CA ASN A 311 -21.66 5.60 -16.18
C ASN A 311 -21.90 6.50 -14.97
N SER A 312 -23.07 7.15 -14.89
CA SER A 312 -23.43 8.01 -13.77
C SER A 312 -24.94 8.23 -13.71
N VAL A 313 -25.43 8.57 -12.53
CA VAL A 313 -26.79 9.09 -12.33
C VAL A 313 -26.64 10.55 -11.94
N SER A 314 -27.10 11.44 -12.81
CA SER A 314 -27.11 12.87 -12.53
C SER A 314 -28.46 13.25 -11.95
N VAL A 315 -28.45 13.94 -10.81
CA VAL A 315 -29.65 14.43 -10.12
C VAL A 315 -29.51 15.94 -10.03
N MET A 316 -30.48 16.68 -10.57
CA MET A 316 -30.42 18.13 -10.54
C MET A 316 -30.62 18.62 -9.10
N LYS A 317 -29.66 19.42 -8.61
CA LYS A 317 -29.73 20.02 -7.27
C LYS A 317 -30.17 21.47 -7.29
N CYS A 318 -29.99 22.17 -8.40
CA CYS A 318 -30.37 23.58 -8.55
C CYS A 318 -30.76 23.90 -10.02
N PRO A 319 -32.02 24.31 -10.31
CA PRO A 319 -33.15 24.25 -9.38
C PRO A 319 -33.39 22.81 -8.93
N PHE A 320 -33.72 22.62 -7.65
CA PHE A 320 -34.03 21.28 -7.17
C PHE A 320 -35.33 20.81 -7.84
N ASP A 321 -35.24 19.75 -8.64
CA ASP A 321 -36.35 19.24 -9.45
C ASP A 321 -37.08 18.07 -8.79
N GLY A 322 -36.69 17.70 -7.56
CA GLY A 322 -37.28 16.58 -6.83
C GLY A 322 -36.88 15.19 -7.36
N SER A 323 -36.01 15.10 -8.37
CA SER A 323 -35.54 13.82 -8.90
C SER A 323 -34.78 13.03 -7.82
N LYS A 324 -35.10 11.75 -7.71
CA LYS A 324 -34.43 10.81 -6.80
C LYS A 324 -33.62 9.85 -7.66
N PRO A 325 -32.34 9.60 -7.32
CA PRO A 325 -31.57 8.61 -8.05
C PRO A 325 -32.22 7.23 -7.86
N ASP A 326 -32.53 6.56 -8.96
CA ASP A 326 -33.23 5.27 -8.99
C ASP A 326 -32.32 4.09 -8.62
N ARG A 327 -31.55 4.20 -7.53
CA ARG A 327 -30.89 3.04 -6.92
C ARG A 327 -30.95 3.10 -5.41
N ALA A 328 -31.45 2.01 -4.83
CA ALA A 328 -31.21 1.67 -3.44
C ALA A 328 -29.71 1.42 -3.22
N ARG A 329 -29.12 2.14 -2.25
CA ARG A 329 -27.78 1.95 -1.66
C ARG A 329 -26.59 2.25 -2.58
N SER A 330 -26.07 3.49 -2.51
CA SER A 330 -24.64 3.69 -2.72
C SER A 330 -23.90 3.16 -1.50
N ILE A 331 -22.94 2.27 -1.72
CA ILE A 331 -22.01 1.83 -0.69
C ILE A 331 -20.89 2.89 -0.68
N MET A 332 -21.10 3.99 0.05
CA MET A 332 -19.97 4.79 0.54
C MET A 332 -19.37 4.03 1.73
N GLN A 333 -18.33 3.24 1.48
CA GLN A 333 -17.55 2.65 2.56
C GLN A 333 -16.58 3.70 3.11
N ARG A 334 -16.95 4.30 4.24
CA ARG A 334 -15.99 4.97 5.13
C ARG A 334 -15.35 3.86 5.96
N TRP A 335 -14.11 3.52 5.68
CA TRP A 335 -13.35 2.54 6.46
C TRP A 335 -12.73 3.24 7.66
N THR A 336 -13.16 2.86 8.85
CA THR A 336 -12.53 3.27 10.12
C THR A 336 -11.98 1.99 10.72
N TRP A 337 -10.67 1.88 10.86
CA TRP A 337 -10.04 0.71 11.47
C TRP A 337 -10.03 0.92 12.98
N LYS A 338 -10.78 0.09 13.72
CA LYS A 338 -10.58 -0.12 15.16
C LYS A 338 -10.14 -1.56 15.33
N ILE A 339 -8.86 -1.76 15.66
CA ILE A 339 -8.40 -3.05 16.17
C ILE A 339 -8.92 -3.12 17.61
N SER A 340 -10.05 -3.78 17.82
CA SER A 340 -10.53 -4.07 19.18
C SER A 340 -9.78 -5.29 19.71
N GLU A 341 -9.18 -5.15 20.89
CA GLU A 341 -8.66 -6.26 21.69
C GLU A 341 -9.75 -7.31 21.90
N SER A 342 -9.42 -8.58 21.67
CA SER A 342 -10.23 -9.75 22.04
C SER A 342 -9.57 -10.53 23.15
#